data_AF-A0A812G8C6-F1
#
_entry.id   AF-A0A812G8C6-F1
#
_cell.length_a   1.000
_cell.length_b   1.000
_cell.length_c   1.000
_cell.angle_alpha   90.00
_cell.angle_beta   90.00
_cell.angle_gamma   90.00
#
_symmetry.space_group_name_H-M   'P 1'
#
loop_
_entity.id
_entity.type
_entity.pdbx_description
1 polymer ?
#
loop_
_entity_poly.entity_id
_entity_poly.type
_entity_poly.pdbx_seq_one_letter_code
_entity_poly.pdbx_strand_id
1 'polypeptide(L)'
;MKNLKVLKWGMKHHDREFAEIRRQFRDDYRDSWGEYFQQLLHWILCAAFMAETVFFTLFVSQLRIKARVDPMGRSYGIRHQHLQAYGKYMITANIKIVDYLWTSLSTYLSKNENWRTPGELRNKASEKLFAVKFVVYYYPFLYTIFIKPAIYDIDIQPCFKALSSDLRLFFFTQIAMEVIFLFVSLLTSWLKVASERRRFANKEYSYLEYQAKCPEYSDEDLMSDVQLQVINYGFLVMFGVCLPYVCCICFCVNFLFKRILAYKVSYIYQRPSPFGAEGFGAEDIITLLSWIGVIFNTFLVIFVSPLCGDMSFERKLLIFISVENAILVLKTLIDTAIGPSSTAQRRIEEHQAKVIPKILQEHNPTSWSVLAKRASSLALPNGRSIGEMLRCT
;
A
#
# COMPACT_ATOMS: atom_id res chain seq x y z
N MET A 1 -1.86 -9.89 10.28
CA MET A 1 -2.60 -11.18 10.23
C MET A 1 -1.62 -12.22 9.68
N LYS A 2 -1.22 -13.27 10.41
CA LYS A 2 -0.19 -14.18 9.89
C LYS A 2 -0.82 -15.08 8.83
N ASN A 3 -0.34 -14.97 7.60
CA ASN A 3 -0.95 -15.60 6.44
C ASN A 3 -0.41 -17.03 6.28
N LEU A 4 -1.28 -18.04 6.39
CA LEU A 4 -0.93 -19.45 6.19
C LEU A 4 -0.18 -19.68 4.86
N LYS A 5 -0.47 -18.87 3.82
CA LYS A 5 0.23 -18.96 2.53
C LYS A 5 1.70 -18.58 2.63
N VAL A 6 2.05 -17.56 3.42
CA VAL A 6 3.45 -17.15 3.65
C VAL A 6 4.24 -18.30 4.26
N LEU A 7 3.65 -19.00 5.24
CA LEU A 7 4.27 -20.19 5.82
C LEU A 7 4.39 -21.34 4.82
N LYS A 8 3.34 -21.63 4.04
CA LYS A 8 3.35 -22.69 3.01
C LYS A 8 4.40 -22.46 1.92
N TRP A 9 4.64 -21.19 1.58
CA TRP A 9 5.65 -20.81 0.60
C TRP A 9 7.06 -20.68 1.19
N GLY A 10 7.24 -20.87 2.50
CA GLY A 10 8.54 -20.73 3.16
C GLY A 10 9.05 -19.29 3.21
N MET A 11 8.17 -18.29 3.06
CA MET A 11 8.53 -16.87 2.97
C MET A 11 8.53 -16.15 4.32
N LYS A 12 8.26 -16.87 5.40
CA LYS A 12 8.26 -16.32 6.76
C LYS A 12 9.69 -15.94 7.14
N HIS A 13 9.90 -14.72 7.64
CA HIS A 13 11.22 -14.19 8.00
C HIS A 13 12.23 -14.10 6.85
N HIS A 14 11.76 -14.16 5.60
CA HIS A 14 12.62 -14.13 4.42
C HIS A 14 13.56 -12.91 4.41
N ASP A 15 13.02 -11.72 4.69
CA ASP A 15 13.79 -10.47 4.66
C ASP A 15 14.90 -10.41 5.72
N ARG A 16 14.76 -11.16 6.82
CA ARG A 16 15.75 -11.18 7.91
C ARG A 16 16.80 -12.27 7.72
N GLU A 17 16.39 -13.43 7.22
CA GLU A 17 17.23 -14.63 7.20
C GLU A 17 17.89 -14.88 5.85
N PHE A 18 17.25 -14.51 4.74
CA PHE A 18 17.64 -14.93 3.39
C PHE A 18 17.84 -13.79 2.39
N ALA A 19 17.41 -12.57 2.71
CA ALA A 19 17.51 -11.47 1.76
C ALA A 19 18.96 -11.06 1.46
N GLU A 20 19.25 -10.91 0.17
CA GLU A 20 20.52 -10.39 -0.31
C GLU A 20 20.72 -8.93 0.14
N ILE A 21 21.94 -8.59 0.51
CA ILE A 21 22.33 -7.22 0.83
C ILE A 21 22.38 -6.42 -0.47
N ARG A 22 21.76 -5.25 -0.49
CA ARG A 22 21.76 -4.36 -1.66
C ARG A 22 23.19 -3.93 -1.99
N ARG A 23 23.54 -3.90 -3.27
CA ARG A 23 24.86 -3.43 -3.75
C ARG A 23 25.16 -1.98 -3.38
N GLN A 24 24.12 -1.16 -3.20
CA GLN A 24 24.22 0.25 -2.83
C GLN A 24 24.36 0.47 -1.31
N PHE A 25 24.18 -0.58 -0.50
CA PHE A 25 24.30 -0.50 0.94
C PHE A 25 25.76 -0.28 1.33
N ARG A 26 25.99 0.69 2.21
CA ARG A 26 27.32 1.04 2.74
C ARG A 26 27.28 0.88 4.25
N ASP A 27 28.01 -0.09 4.78
CA ASP A 27 28.05 -0.36 6.23
C ASP A 27 28.74 0.79 6.99
N ASP A 28 29.78 1.41 6.42
CA ASP A 28 30.46 2.57 7.01
C ASP A 28 29.54 3.80 7.17
N TYR A 29 28.49 3.88 6.36
CA TYR A 29 27.53 4.99 6.39
C TYR A 29 26.38 4.74 7.37
N ARG A 30 26.29 3.53 7.91
CA ARG A 30 25.25 3.11 8.84
C ARG A 30 25.35 3.89 10.15
N ASP A 31 24.22 4.41 10.61
CA ASP A 31 24.13 5.21 11.84
C ASP A 31 25.05 6.45 11.81
N SER A 32 25.47 6.88 10.61
CA SER A 32 26.26 8.09 10.44
C SER A 32 25.37 9.34 10.49
N TRP A 33 25.97 10.48 10.87
CA TRP A 33 25.29 11.78 10.80
C TRP A 33 24.77 12.11 9.39
N GLY A 34 25.47 11.63 8.36
CA GLY A 34 25.02 11.78 6.97
C GLY A 34 23.71 11.05 6.71
N GLU A 35 23.59 9.80 7.17
CA GLU A 35 22.37 9.01 7.01
C GLU A 35 21.18 9.67 7.74
N TYR A 36 21.39 10.10 8.98
CA TYR A 36 20.36 10.82 9.72
C TYR A 36 19.95 12.12 9.02
N PHE A 37 20.90 12.88 8.49
CA PHE A 37 20.61 14.10 7.74
C PHE A 37 19.82 13.82 6.46
N GLN A 38 20.17 12.77 5.71
CA GLN A 38 19.43 12.37 4.51
C GLN A 38 18.00 11.95 4.85
N GLN A 39 17.81 11.14 5.89
CA GLN A 39 16.49 10.72 6.35
C GLN A 39 15.66 11.91 6.85
N LEU A 40 16.28 12.85 7.58
CA LEU A 40 15.64 14.07 8.06
C LEU A 40 15.20 14.95 6.89
N LEU A 41 16.06 15.15 5.88
CA LEU A 41 15.73 15.93 4.69
C LEU A 41 14.55 15.32 3.93
N HIS A 42 14.49 13.99 3.83
CA HIS A 42 13.33 13.31 3.25
C HIS A 42 12.05 13.60 4.04
N TRP A 43 12.07 13.51 5.37
CA TRP A 43 10.91 13.85 6.21
C TRP A 43 10.51 15.32 6.15
N ILE A 44 11.48 16.24 6.05
CA ILE A 44 11.20 17.67 5.83
C ILE A 44 10.48 17.86 4.50
N LEU A 45 10.92 17.18 3.45
CA LEU A 45 10.28 17.23 2.15
C LEU A 45 8.87 16.62 2.19
N CYS A 46 8.67 15.50 2.90
CA CYS A 46 7.33 14.96 3.17
C CYS A 46 6.44 16.04 3.79
N ALA A 47 6.93 16.73 4.83
CA ALA A 47 6.19 17.78 5.51
C ALA A 47 5.90 18.98 4.60
N ALA A 48 6.81 19.35 3.71
CA ALA A 48 6.61 20.43 2.75
C ALA A 48 5.49 20.11 1.75
N PHE A 49 5.45 18.89 1.20
CA PHE A 49 4.37 18.45 0.31
C PHE A 49 3.01 18.35 1.03
N MET A 50 3.02 17.88 2.28
CA MET A 50 1.81 17.90 3.12
C MET A 50 1.33 19.33 3.38
N ALA A 51 2.23 20.25 3.69
CA ALA A 51 1.90 21.65 3.93
C ALA A 51 1.38 22.37 2.67
N GLU A 52 1.95 22.07 1.49
CA GLU A 52 1.47 22.61 0.21
C GLU A 52 0.01 22.23 -0.03
N THR A 53 -0.36 20.96 0.12
CA THR A 53 -1.75 20.51 -0.10
C THR A 53 -2.72 21.11 0.92
N VAL A 54 -2.28 21.25 2.17
CA VAL A 54 -3.05 21.94 3.21
C VAL A 54 -3.30 23.40 2.80
N PHE A 55 -2.24 24.13 2.43
CA PHE A 55 -2.34 25.52 2.01
C PHE A 55 -3.20 25.69 0.76
N PHE A 56 -3.01 24.85 -0.26
CA PHE A 56 -3.77 24.90 -1.51
C PHE A 56 -5.26 24.65 -1.26
N THR A 57 -5.59 23.66 -0.43
CA THR A 57 -6.98 23.36 -0.03
C THR A 57 -7.61 24.55 0.70
N LEU A 58 -6.90 25.14 1.65
CA LEU A 58 -7.35 26.32 2.38
C LEU A 58 -7.58 27.49 1.42
N PHE A 59 -6.64 27.76 0.54
CA PHE A 59 -6.71 28.82 -0.46
C PHE A 59 -7.93 28.66 -1.39
N VAL A 60 -8.11 27.48 -1.99
CA VAL A 60 -9.27 27.21 -2.86
C VAL A 60 -10.57 27.28 -2.07
N SER A 61 -10.61 26.82 -0.82
CA SER A 61 -11.81 26.94 0.00
C SER A 61 -12.16 28.39 0.32
N GLN A 62 -11.17 29.22 0.69
CA GLN A 62 -11.39 30.63 0.96
C GLN A 62 -11.95 31.35 -0.28
N LEU A 63 -11.40 31.05 -1.45
CA LEU A 63 -11.90 31.54 -2.71
C LEU A 63 -13.35 31.11 -2.98
N ARG A 64 -13.70 29.85 -2.72
CA ARG A 64 -15.08 29.35 -2.86
C ARG A 64 -16.05 30.04 -1.90
N ILE A 65 -15.61 30.36 -0.68
CA ILE A 65 -16.44 31.06 0.31
C ILE A 65 -16.66 32.52 -0.12
N LYS A 66 -15.59 33.24 -0.49
CA LYS A 66 -15.69 34.63 -0.99
C LYS A 66 -16.60 34.72 -2.21
N ALA A 67 -16.45 33.79 -3.14
CA ALA A 67 -17.29 33.70 -4.32
C ALA A 67 -18.76 33.40 -4.00
N ARG A 68 -19.07 32.82 -2.83
CA ARG A 68 -20.44 32.56 -2.37
C ARG A 68 -21.09 33.77 -1.72
N VAL A 69 -20.31 34.58 -1.01
CA VAL A 69 -20.79 35.81 -0.37
C VAL A 69 -21.06 36.90 -1.41
N ASP A 70 -20.17 37.06 -2.40
CA ASP A 70 -20.35 37.99 -3.51
C ASP A 70 -20.41 37.20 -4.84
N PRO A 71 -21.58 36.87 -5.40
CA PRO A 71 -21.65 36.09 -6.63
C PRO A 71 -21.34 36.89 -7.91
N MET A 72 -21.41 38.22 -7.88
CA MET A 72 -21.19 39.08 -9.06
C MET A 72 -19.77 39.67 -9.14
N GLY A 73 -19.02 39.59 -8.04
CA GLY A 73 -17.62 40.01 -8.00
C GLY A 73 -16.64 39.20 -8.84
N ARG A 74 -15.41 39.68 -8.83
CA ARG A 74 -14.23 39.03 -9.43
C ARG A 74 -13.13 38.95 -8.40
N SER A 75 -12.49 37.80 -8.28
CA SER A 75 -11.30 37.58 -7.45
C SER A 75 -10.19 37.13 -8.36
N TYR A 76 -9.02 37.79 -8.29
CA TYR A 76 -7.87 37.50 -9.15
C TYR A 76 -8.22 37.46 -10.65
N GLY A 77 -9.15 38.33 -11.09
CA GLY A 77 -9.60 38.42 -12.49
C GLY A 77 -10.62 37.37 -12.95
N ILE A 78 -10.91 36.35 -12.12
CA ILE A 78 -11.88 35.29 -12.45
C ILE A 78 -13.25 35.63 -11.86
N ARG A 79 -14.33 35.44 -12.63
CA ARG A 79 -15.71 35.63 -12.14
C ARG A 79 -16.05 34.60 -11.05
N HIS A 80 -16.68 35.07 -9.98
CA HIS A 80 -17.01 34.23 -8.82
C HIS A 80 -17.90 33.02 -9.15
N GLN A 81 -18.80 33.12 -10.13
CA GLN A 81 -19.57 31.97 -10.64
C GLN A 81 -18.68 30.81 -11.12
N HIS A 82 -17.59 31.13 -11.84
CA HIS A 82 -16.65 30.13 -12.33
C HIS A 82 -15.83 29.53 -11.17
N LEU A 83 -15.44 30.32 -10.18
CA LEU A 83 -14.73 29.81 -9.00
C LEU A 83 -15.56 28.78 -8.21
N GLN A 84 -16.86 29.01 -8.06
CA GLN A 84 -17.74 28.05 -7.38
C GLN A 84 -17.87 26.74 -8.16
N ALA A 85 -17.99 26.81 -9.49
CA ALA A 85 -18.15 25.65 -10.36
C ALA A 85 -16.83 24.84 -10.50
N TYR A 86 -15.70 25.54 -10.66
CA TYR A 86 -14.41 24.91 -10.97
C TYR A 86 -13.57 24.53 -9.75
N GLY A 87 -13.88 25.05 -8.55
CA GLY A 87 -13.06 24.79 -7.35
C GLY A 87 -12.84 23.31 -7.03
N LYS A 88 -13.84 22.45 -7.26
CA LYS A 88 -13.72 20.99 -7.07
C LYS A 88 -12.77 20.31 -8.07
N TYR A 89 -12.70 20.83 -9.29
CA TYR A 89 -11.78 20.35 -10.33
C TYR A 89 -10.35 20.81 -10.03
N MET A 90 -10.17 22.03 -9.50
CA MET A 90 -8.86 22.53 -9.08
C MET A 90 -8.26 21.69 -7.96
N ILE A 91 -9.06 21.34 -6.95
CA ILE A 91 -8.61 20.44 -5.86
C ILE A 91 -8.24 19.07 -6.43
N THR A 92 -9.12 18.46 -7.22
CA THR A 92 -8.84 17.15 -7.84
C THR A 92 -7.57 17.19 -8.71
N ALA A 93 -7.36 18.26 -9.47
CA ALA A 93 -6.17 18.43 -10.30
C ALA A 93 -4.90 18.58 -9.46
N ASN A 94 -4.93 19.37 -8.38
CA ASN A 94 -3.79 19.50 -7.46
C ASN A 94 -3.44 18.15 -6.83
N ILE A 95 -4.42 17.40 -6.33
CA ILE A 95 -4.20 16.04 -5.78
C ILE A 95 -3.43 15.17 -6.78
N LYS A 96 -3.85 15.14 -8.06
CA LYS A 96 -3.21 14.32 -9.09
C LYS A 96 -1.81 14.78 -9.46
N ILE A 97 -1.59 16.09 -9.56
CA ILE A 97 -0.27 16.65 -9.89
C ILE A 97 0.71 16.38 -8.76
N VAL A 98 0.30 16.66 -7.52
CA VAL A 98 1.13 16.46 -6.33
C VAL A 98 1.43 14.98 -6.13
N ASP A 99 0.45 14.09 -6.32
CA ASP A 99 0.67 12.63 -6.25
C ASP A 99 1.70 12.14 -7.27
N TYR A 100 1.62 12.60 -8.51
CA TYR A 100 2.57 12.22 -9.56
C TYR A 100 4.00 12.72 -9.24
N LEU A 101 4.13 13.99 -8.87
CA LEU A 101 5.42 14.59 -8.51
C LEU A 101 6.02 13.90 -7.28
N TRP A 102 5.21 13.69 -6.24
CA TRP A 102 5.66 13.07 -5.01
C TRP A 102 6.03 11.60 -5.19
N THR A 103 5.24 10.83 -5.95
CA THR A 103 5.56 9.42 -6.21
C THR A 103 6.92 9.30 -6.90
N SER A 104 7.19 10.10 -7.93
CA SER A 104 8.47 10.09 -8.64
C SER A 104 9.65 10.53 -7.75
N LEU A 105 9.45 11.60 -6.97
CA LEU A 105 10.50 12.16 -6.11
C LEU A 105 10.81 11.26 -4.91
N SER A 106 9.78 10.72 -4.25
CA SER A 106 9.92 9.89 -3.06
C SER A 106 10.56 8.54 -3.39
N THR A 107 10.23 7.92 -4.53
CA THR A 107 10.89 6.67 -4.95
C THR A 107 12.36 6.90 -5.30
N TYR A 108 12.67 8.00 -6.00
CA TYR A 108 14.05 8.39 -6.30
C TYR A 108 14.88 8.63 -5.03
N LEU A 109 14.34 9.38 -4.07
CA LEU A 109 15.02 9.64 -2.79
C LEU A 109 15.19 8.35 -1.98
N SER A 110 14.15 7.52 -1.90
CA SER A 110 14.19 6.25 -1.16
C SER A 110 15.24 5.29 -1.70
N LYS A 111 15.41 5.21 -3.03
CA LYS A 111 16.45 4.39 -3.65
C LYS A 111 17.86 4.79 -3.21
N ASN A 112 18.08 6.09 -3.03
CA ASN A 112 19.36 6.65 -2.58
C ASN A 112 19.56 6.53 -1.06
N GLU A 113 18.55 6.12 -0.29
CA GLU A 113 18.70 5.85 1.14
C GLU A 113 19.41 4.52 1.41
N ASN A 114 20.16 4.49 2.51
CA ASN A 114 21.03 3.39 2.90
C ASN A 114 20.28 2.23 3.57
N TRP A 115 19.31 1.64 2.88
CA TRP A 115 18.61 0.44 3.38
C TRP A 115 19.38 -0.83 3.02
N ARG A 116 19.52 -1.75 3.98
CA ARG A 116 20.32 -2.98 3.85
C ARG A 116 19.71 -3.97 2.86
N THR A 117 18.41 -4.25 2.99
CA THR A 117 17.70 -5.22 2.15
C THR A 117 16.67 -4.54 1.23
N PRO A 118 16.32 -5.15 0.09
CA PRO A 118 15.27 -4.61 -0.80
C PRO A 118 13.89 -4.63 -0.12
N GLY A 119 13.60 -5.61 0.74
CA GLY A 119 12.37 -5.68 1.51
C GLY A 119 12.22 -4.51 2.50
N GLU A 120 13.30 -4.16 3.22
CA GLU A 120 13.32 -3.01 4.12
C GLU A 120 13.12 -1.68 3.37
N LEU A 121 13.84 -1.49 2.25
CA LEU A 121 13.65 -0.34 1.38
C LEU A 121 12.17 -0.19 1.00
N ARG A 122 11.56 -1.27 0.51
CA ARG A 122 10.16 -1.25 0.07
C ARG A 122 9.20 -0.90 1.20
N ASN A 123 9.36 -1.51 2.38
CA ASN A 123 8.49 -1.23 3.51
C ASN A 123 8.61 0.22 3.97
N LYS A 124 9.84 0.74 4.10
CA LYS A 124 10.09 2.11 4.56
C LYS A 124 9.73 3.18 3.54
N ALA A 125 10.00 2.93 2.27
CA ALA A 125 9.56 3.79 1.19
C ALA A 125 8.03 3.79 1.08
N SER A 126 7.37 2.64 1.34
CA SER A 126 5.91 2.56 1.33
C SER A 126 5.27 3.35 2.47
N GLU A 127 5.85 3.28 3.66
CA GLU A 127 5.43 4.07 4.83
C GLU A 127 5.49 5.58 4.57
N LYS A 128 6.62 6.08 4.06
CA LYS A 128 6.82 7.51 3.73
C LYS A 128 5.88 7.98 2.63
N LEU A 129 5.76 7.19 1.56
CA LEU A 129 4.92 7.52 0.42
C LEU A 129 3.44 7.53 0.80
N PHE A 130 2.99 6.57 1.62
CA PHE A 130 1.64 6.56 2.15
C PHE A 130 1.34 7.74 3.07
N ALA A 131 2.26 8.14 3.96
CA ALA A 131 2.02 9.23 4.90
C ALA A 131 1.67 10.54 4.18
N VAL A 132 2.42 10.89 3.13
CA VAL A 132 2.13 12.08 2.32
C VAL A 132 0.86 11.88 1.48
N LYS A 133 0.70 10.73 0.81
CA LYS A 133 -0.51 10.44 0.04
C LYS A 133 -1.77 10.52 0.91
N PHE A 134 -1.71 10.05 2.16
CA PHE A 134 -2.83 10.14 3.10
C PHE A 134 -3.29 11.59 3.27
N VAL A 135 -2.36 12.53 3.50
CA VAL A 135 -2.72 13.95 3.61
C VAL A 135 -3.19 14.50 2.26
N VAL A 136 -2.43 14.30 1.19
CA VAL A 136 -2.75 14.82 -0.16
C VAL A 136 -4.15 14.40 -0.60
N TYR A 137 -4.50 13.12 -0.43
CA TYR A 137 -5.76 12.57 -0.89
C TYR A 137 -6.92 12.83 0.05
N TYR A 138 -6.75 12.63 1.36
CA TYR A 138 -7.89 12.68 2.30
C TYR A 138 -8.13 14.08 2.84
N TYR A 139 -7.08 14.87 3.10
CA TYR A 139 -7.21 16.19 3.75
C TYR A 139 -8.23 17.13 3.10
N PRO A 140 -8.35 17.25 1.76
CA PRO A 140 -9.33 18.15 1.16
C PRO A 140 -10.79 17.80 1.52
N PHE A 141 -11.08 16.51 1.66
CA PHE A 141 -12.39 15.99 2.06
C PHE A 141 -12.59 16.14 3.57
N LEU A 142 -11.56 15.87 4.38
CA LEU A 142 -11.56 16.10 5.83
C LEU A 142 -11.82 17.57 6.16
N TYR A 143 -11.13 18.47 5.48
CA TYR A 143 -11.27 19.90 5.66
C TYR A 143 -12.70 20.35 5.37
N THR A 144 -13.33 19.83 4.31
CA THR A 144 -14.68 20.22 3.90
C THR A 144 -15.74 19.89 4.95
N ILE A 145 -15.53 18.83 5.75
CA ILE A 145 -16.54 18.33 6.69
C ILE A 145 -16.24 18.62 8.16
N PHE A 146 -14.97 18.60 8.57
CA PHE A 146 -14.58 18.87 9.96
C PHE A 146 -14.21 20.34 10.17
N ILE A 147 -13.30 20.85 9.33
CA ILE A 147 -12.63 22.13 9.61
C ILE A 147 -13.48 23.30 9.12
N LYS A 148 -14.02 23.21 7.91
CA LYS A 148 -14.79 24.30 7.29
C LYS A 148 -16.04 24.68 8.08
N PRO A 149 -16.89 23.74 8.55
CA PRO A 149 -18.04 24.10 9.38
C PRO A 149 -17.60 24.72 10.72
N ALA A 150 -16.54 24.19 11.33
CA ALA A 150 -16.05 24.66 12.64
C ALA A 150 -15.48 26.09 12.60
N ILE A 151 -14.80 26.48 11.51
CA ILE A 151 -14.18 27.81 11.40
C ILE A 151 -15.19 28.89 10.97
N TYR A 152 -16.09 28.56 10.04
CA TYR A 152 -16.96 29.54 9.38
C TYR A 152 -18.40 29.55 9.91
N ASP A 153 -18.71 28.74 10.92
CA ASP A 153 -20.05 28.58 11.50
C ASP A 153 -21.13 28.33 10.43
N ILE A 154 -20.80 27.42 9.49
CA ILE A 154 -21.68 27.06 8.37
C ILE A 154 -22.38 25.75 8.69
N ASP A 155 -23.68 25.67 8.38
CA ASP A 155 -24.44 24.43 8.47
C ASP A 155 -23.75 23.25 7.77
N ILE A 156 -23.78 22.10 8.44
CA ILE A 156 -23.14 20.86 7.99
C ILE A 156 -23.86 20.26 6.77
N GLN A 157 -25.17 20.45 6.63
CA GLN A 157 -25.98 19.83 5.57
C GLN A 157 -25.58 20.27 4.14
N PRO A 158 -25.42 21.58 3.83
CA PRO A 158 -24.85 22.01 2.55
C PRO A 158 -23.42 21.49 2.31
N CYS A 159 -22.61 21.38 3.37
CA CYS A 159 -21.25 20.87 3.29
C CYS A 159 -21.22 19.37 2.94
N PHE A 160 -22.18 18.59 3.44
CA PHE A 160 -22.33 17.18 3.08
C PHE A 160 -22.69 16.99 1.60
N LYS A 161 -23.62 17.79 1.07
CA LYS A 161 -23.97 17.74 -0.37
C LYS A 161 -22.78 18.10 -1.24
N ALA A 162 -22.00 19.12 -0.84
CA ALA A 162 -20.76 19.49 -1.52
C ALA A 162 -19.72 18.36 -1.46
N LEU A 163 -19.51 17.77 -0.27
CA LEU A 163 -18.59 16.64 -0.08
C LEU A 163 -18.96 15.45 -0.96
N SER A 164 -20.22 15.04 -0.97
CA SER A 164 -20.70 13.92 -1.79
C SER A 164 -20.52 14.18 -3.29
N SER A 165 -20.65 15.43 -3.74
CA SER A 165 -20.35 15.82 -5.12
C SER A 165 -18.85 15.75 -5.43
N ASP A 166 -18.01 16.25 -4.52
CA ASP A 166 -16.56 16.31 -4.67
C ASP A 166 -15.95 14.89 -4.62
N LEU A 167 -16.39 14.03 -3.69
CA LEU A 167 -16.03 12.62 -3.63
C LEU A 167 -16.44 11.86 -4.89
N ARG A 168 -17.65 12.09 -5.39
CA ARG A 168 -18.13 11.43 -6.63
C ARG A 168 -17.23 11.78 -7.81
N LEU A 169 -16.92 13.06 -7.99
CA LEU A 169 -15.99 13.51 -9.03
C LEU A 169 -14.63 12.84 -8.86
N PHE A 170 -14.09 12.82 -7.64
CA PHE A 170 -12.82 12.21 -7.34
C PHE A 170 -12.79 10.71 -7.65
N PHE A 171 -13.78 9.92 -7.21
CA PHE A 171 -13.83 8.48 -7.49
C PHE A 171 -13.88 8.16 -8.99
N PHE A 172 -14.73 8.84 -9.76
CA PHE A 172 -14.82 8.57 -11.20
C PHE A 172 -13.57 9.03 -11.95
N THR A 173 -12.98 10.16 -11.57
CA THR A 173 -11.70 10.61 -12.15
C THR A 173 -10.55 9.70 -11.76
N GLN A 174 -10.55 9.15 -10.54
CA GLN A 174 -9.59 8.15 -10.09
C GLN A 174 -9.67 6.90 -10.96
N ILE A 175 -10.84 6.28 -11.06
CA ILE A 175 -11.05 5.08 -11.90
C ILE A 175 -10.68 5.36 -13.36
N ALA A 176 -11.12 6.49 -13.92
CA ALA A 176 -10.82 6.86 -15.30
C ALA A 176 -9.31 7.02 -15.54
N MET A 177 -8.60 7.74 -14.65
CA MET A 177 -7.15 7.92 -14.77
C MET A 177 -6.40 6.61 -14.62
N GLU A 178 -6.82 5.71 -13.72
CA GLU A 178 -6.21 4.39 -13.57
C GLU A 178 -6.36 3.56 -14.84
N VAL A 179 -7.56 3.55 -15.45
CA VAL A 179 -7.80 2.88 -16.73
C VAL A 179 -6.95 3.51 -17.85
N ILE A 180 -6.85 4.85 -17.90
CA ILE A 180 -6.04 5.57 -18.89
C ILE A 180 -4.55 5.23 -18.73
N PHE A 181 -3.99 5.36 -17.52
CA PHE A 181 -2.58 5.04 -17.27
C PHE A 181 -2.25 3.60 -17.60
N LEU A 182 -3.17 2.69 -17.27
CA LEU A 182 -3.04 1.31 -17.68
C LEU A 182 -2.99 1.20 -19.20
N PHE A 183 -3.97 1.77 -19.92
CA PHE A 183 -4.02 1.71 -21.39
C PHE A 183 -2.77 2.33 -22.04
N VAL A 184 -2.30 3.46 -21.53
CA VAL A 184 -1.05 4.12 -21.97
C VAL A 184 0.14 3.20 -21.74
N SER A 185 0.23 2.53 -20.59
CA SER A 185 1.27 1.54 -20.31
C SER A 185 1.20 0.36 -21.30
N LEU A 186 0.01 -0.14 -21.62
CA LEU A 186 -0.15 -1.20 -22.64
C LEU A 186 0.28 -0.70 -24.03
N LEU A 187 -0.18 0.48 -24.42
CA LEU A 187 0.04 1.05 -25.75
C LEU A 187 1.52 1.41 -25.97
N THR A 188 2.17 2.06 -25.01
CA THR A 188 3.59 2.41 -25.11
C THR A 188 4.46 1.17 -25.23
N SER A 189 4.15 0.12 -24.48
CA SER A 189 4.85 -1.16 -24.56
C SER A 189 4.63 -1.85 -25.89
N TRP A 190 3.39 -1.87 -26.38
CA TRP A 190 3.07 -2.41 -27.70
C TRP A 190 3.76 -1.63 -28.82
N LEU A 191 3.77 -0.29 -28.76
CA LEU A 191 4.43 0.58 -29.74
C LEU A 191 5.95 0.37 -29.75
N LYS A 192 6.58 0.21 -28.57
CA LYS A 192 8.00 -0.13 -28.47
C LYS A 192 8.29 -1.46 -29.16
N VAL A 193 7.55 -2.52 -28.83
CA VAL A 193 7.70 -3.83 -29.47
C VAL A 193 7.43 -3.77 -30.98
N ALA A 194 6.40 -3.04 -31.42
CA ALA A 194 6.07 -2.88 -32.83
C ALA A 194 7.16 -2.11 -33.59
N SER A 195 7.72 -1.04 -33.00
CA SER A 195 8.82 -0.28 -33.59
C SER A 195 10.08 -1.14 -33.76
N GLU A 196 10.38 -1.97 -32.77
CA GLU A 196 11.50 -2.91 -32.81
C GLU A 196 11.27 -4.05 -33.82
N ARG A 197 10.05 -4.55 -33.94
CA ARG A 197 9.68 -5.51 -35.01
C ARG A 197 9.84 -4.89 -36.39
N ARG A 198 9.45 -3.62 -36.60
CA ARG A 198 9.62 -2.93 -37.88
C ARG A 198 11.10 -2.74 -38.25
N ARG A 199 11.97 -2.47 -37.28
CA ARG A 199 13.42 -2.33 -37.51
C ARG A 199 14.08 -3.61 -38.02
N PHE A 200 13.57 -4.77 -37.62
CA PHE A 200 14.08 -6.07 -38.05
C PHE A 200 12.94 -6.97 -38.53
N ALA A 201 12.23 -6.54 -39.59
CA ALA A 201 11.01 -7.19 -40.07
C ALA A 201 11.20 -8.67 -40.46
N ASN A 202 12.39 -9.06 -40.90
CA ASN A 202 12.71 -10.43 -41.33
C ASN A 202 13.45 -11.26 -40.27
N LYS A 203 13.68 -10.74 -39.06
CA LYS A 203 14.37 -11.49 -38.01
C LYS A 203 13.35 -12.24 -37.16
N GLU A 204 13.42 -13.56 -37.16
CA GLU A 204 12.76 -14.37 -36.14
C GLU A 204 13.45 -14.11 -34.80
N TYR A 205 12.72 -13.56 -33.84
CA TYR A 205 13.25 -13.31 -32.51
C TYR A 205 13.24 -14.59 -31.69
N SER A 206 14.39 -14.91 -31.10
CA SER A 206 14.42 -15.91 -30.03
C SER A 206 13.61 -15.41 -28.82
N TYR A 207 13.10 -16.33 -28.01
CA TYR A 207 12.34 -16.00 -26.79
C TYR A 207 13.06 -14.98 -25.89
N LEU A 208 14.39 -15.14 -25.74
CA LEU A 208 15.21 -14.24 -24.91
C LEU A 208 15.32 -12.85 -25.52
N GLU A 209 15.46 -12.75 -26.84
CA GLU A 209 15.52 -11.46 -27.53
C GLU A 209 14.18 -10.72 -27.45
N TYR A 210 13.06 -11.45 -27.46
CA TYR A 210 11.73 -10.87 -27.25
C TYR A 210 11.58 -10.35 -25.81
N GLN A 211 11.92 -11.15 -24.81
CA GLN A 211 11.85 -10.75 -23.40
C GLN A 211 12.71 -9.53 -23.10
N ALA A 212 13.92 -9.44 -23.67
CA ALA A 212 14.81 -8.29 -23.49
C ALA A 212 14.27 -6.97 -24.08
N LYS A 213 13.27 -7.03 -24.97
CA LYS A 213 12.60 -5.85 -25.53
C LYS A 213 11.37 -5.42 -24.72
N CYS A 214 10.86 -6.29 -23.86
CA CYS A 214 9.75 -5.97 -22.96
C CYS A 214 10.22 -5.05 -21.83
N PRO A 215 9.37 -4.12 -21.34
CA PRO A 215 9.70 -3.28 -20.20
C PRO A 215 9.93 -4.10 -18.92
N GLU A 216 10.80 -3.60 -18.06
CA GLU A 216 11.03 -4.15 -16.72
C GLU A 216 9.89 -3.83 -15.77
N TYR A 217 9.43 -4.83 -15.00
CA TYR A 217 8.50 -4.61 -13.90
C TYR A 217 9.33 -4.38 -12.64
N SER A 218 9.52 -3.11 -12.30
CA SER A 218 10.39 -2.70 -11.21
C SER A 218 9.71 -2.79 -9.84
N ASP A 219 10.49 -2.79 -8.77
CA ASP A 219 9.95 -2.71 -7.41
C ASP A 219 9.12 -1.43 -7.18
N GLU A 220 9.43 -0.34 -7.90
CA GLU A 220 8.66 0.90 -7.86
C GLU A 220 7.27 0.73 -8.46
N ASP A 221 7.16 0.01 -9.57
CA ASP A 221 5.88 -0.30 -10.20
C ASP A 221 5.00 -1.11 -9.25
N LEU A 222 5.58 -2.13 -8.60
CA LEU A 222 4.89 -2.93 -7.58
C LEU A 222 4.42 -2.08 -6.40
N MET A 223 5.28 -1.22 -5.87
CA MET A 223 4.93 -0.33 -4.77
C MET A 223 3.81 0.63 -5.13
N SER A 224 3.90 1.26 -6.32
CA SER A 224 2.89 2.18 -6.82
C SER A 224 1.54 1.48 -7.00
N ASP A 225 1.54 0.28 -7.61
CA ASP A 225 0.35 -0.54 -7.81
C ASP A 225 -0.30 -0.91 -6.46
N VAL A 226 0.49 -1.30 -5.44
CA VAL A 226 -0.01 -1.64 -4.10
C VAL A 226 -0.59 -0.41 -3.39
N GLN A 227 0.12 0.71 -3.40
CA GLN A 227 -0.32 1.93 -2.70
C GLN A 227 -1.59 2.52 -3.30
N LEU A 228 -1.73 2.47 -4.62
CA LEU A 228 -2.95 2.87 -5.30
C LEU A 228 -4.16 2.11 -4.74
N GLN A 229 -4.02 0.79 -4.55
CA GLN A 229 -5.08 -0.04 -3.96
C GLN A 229 -5.33 0.29 -2.49
N VAL A 230 -4.28 0.56 -1.70
CA VAL A 230 -4.41 0.97 -0.30
C VAL A 230 -5.14 2.31 -0.16
N ILE A 231 -4.86 3.29 -1.03
CA ILE A 231 -5.54 4.58 -1.03
C ILE A 231 -7.02 4.42 -1.40
N ASN A 232 -7.32 3.63 -2.45
CA ASN A 232 -8.69 3.32 -2.85
C ASN A 232 -9.47 2.60 -1.73
N TYR A 233 -8.82 1.66 -1.03
CA TYR A 233 -9.38 1.02 0.15
C TYR A 233 -9.69 2.05 1.25
N GLY A 234 -8.76 2.94 1.58
CA GLY A 234 -8.98 3.97 2.59
C GLY A 234 -10.17 4.89 2.27
N PHE A 235 -10.36 5.25 0.99
CA PHE A 235 -11.54 6.01 0.57
C PHE A 235 -12.85 5.26 0.79
N LEU A 236 -12.88 3.96 0.47
CA LEU A 236 -14.07 3.11 0.68
C LEU A 236 -14.39 2.95 2.17
N VAL A 237 -13.38 2.74 3.01
CA VAL A 237 -13.59 2.53 4.44
C VAL A 237 -13.95 3.85 5.13
N MET A 238 -13.32 4.98 4.82
CA MET A 238 -13.59 6.25 5.53
C MET A 238 -14.85 6.97 5.02
N PHE A 239 -15.18 6.87 3.73
CA PHE A 239 -16.27 7.64 3.11
C PHE A 239 -17.39 6.77 2.50
N GLY A 240 -17.39 5.47 2.76
CA GLY A 240 -18.37 4.52 2.21
C GLY A 240 -19.83 4.89 2.53
N VAL A 241 -20.07 5.48 3.71
CA VAL A 241 -21.41 5.94 4.13
C VAL A 241 -21.95 7.06 3.24
N CYS A 242 -21.09 7.95 2.71
CA CYS A 242 -21.52 9.05 1.87
C CYS A 242 -22.07 8.58 0.52
N LEU A 243 -21.50 7.51 -0.05
CA LEU A 243 -21.78 7.02 -1.39
C LEU A 243 -21.82 5.48 -1.43
N PRO A 244 -22.87 4.83 -0.88
CA PRO A 244 -22.91 3.37 -0.73
C PRO A 244 -22.85 2.63 -2.08
N TYR A 245 -23.38 3.22 -3.15
CA TYR A 245 -23.34 2.62 -4.50
C TYR A 245 -21.90 2.52 -5.06
N VAL A 246 -20.96 3.33 -4.58
CA VAL A 246 -19.55 3.30 -5.01
C VAL A 246 -18.91 1.97 -4.61
N CYS A 247 -19.29 1.38 -3.48
CA CYS A 247 -18.79 0.07 -3.05
C CYS A 247 -19.08 -1.02 -4.12
N CYS A 248 -20.30 -1.04 -4.68
CA CYS A 248 -20.67 -1.98 -5.73
C CYS A 248 -19.90 -1.71 -7.05
N ILE A 249 -19.73 -0.44 -7.42
CA ILE A 249 -18.95 -0.06 -8.61
C ILE A 249 -17.50 -0.50 -8.43
N CYS A 250 -16.88 -0.19 -7.29
CA CYS A 250 -15.51 -0.57 -6.98
C CYS A 250 -15.32 -2.09 -6.97
N PHE A 251 -16.31 -2.85 -6.47
CA PHE A 251 -16.28 -4.30 -6.56
C PHE A 251 -16.16 -4.78 -8.01
N CYS A 252 -17.05 -4.33 -8.91
CA CYS A 252 -17.02 -4.71 -10.33
C CYS A 252 -15.73 -4.26 -11.03
N VAL A 253 -15.30 -3.02 -10.77
CA VAL A 253 -14.08 -2.44 -11.35
C VAL A 253 -12.84 -3.20 -10.90
N ASN A 254 -12.75 -3.61 -9.63
CA ASN A 254 -11.62 -4.39 -9.12
C ASN A 254 -11.50 -5.79 -9.76
N PHE A 255 -12.61 -6.43 -10.14
CA PHE A 255 -12.56 -7.68 -10.92
C PHE A 255 -11.91 -7.47 -12.28
N LEU A 256 -12.27 -6.39 -12.96
CA LEU A 256 -11.68 -6.02 -14.25
C LEU A 256 -10.20 -5.68 -14.07
N PHE A 257 -9.85 -4.83 -13.10
CA PHE A 257 -8.46 -4.47 -12.80
C PHE A 257 -7.58 -5.68 -12.52
N LYS A 258 -8.07 -6.65 -11.72
CA LYS A 258 -7.33 -7.89 -11.47
C LYS A 258 -6.97 -8.63 -12.77
N ARG A 259 -7.92 -8.74 -13.70
CA ARG A 259 -7.70 -9.42 -14.99
C ARG A 259 -6.72 -8.66 -15.87
N ILE A 260 -6.85 -7.34 -15.92
CA ILE A 260 -5.98 -6.52 -16.75
C ILE A 260 -4.56 -6.45 -16.17
N LEU A 261 -4.40 -6.36 -14.84
CA LEU A 261 -3.10 -6.42 -14.18
C LEU A 261 -2.41 -7.77 -14.44
N ALA A 262 -3.16 -8.88 -14.39
CA ALA A 262 -2.62 -10.20 -14.75
C ALA A 262 -2.16 -10.23 -16.22
N TYR A 263 -2.94 -9.66 -17.14
CA TYR A 263 -2.54 -9.56 -18.54
C TYR A 263 -1.29 -8.69 -18.72
N LYS A 264 -1.23 -7.53 -18.05
CA LYS A 264 -0.08 -6.61 -18.05
C LYS A 264 1.20 -7.34 -17.63
N VAL A 265 1.19 -8.00 -16.47
CA VAL A 265 2.38 -8.70 -15.94
C VAL A 265 2.75 -9.94 -16.77
N SER A 266 1.78 -10.67 -17.33
CA SER A 266 2.07 -11.91 -18.08
C SER A 266 2.48 -11.70 -19.54
N TYR A 267 1.91 -10.71 -20.24
CA TYR A 267 2.07 -10.57 -21.70
C TYR A 267 2.87 -9.35 -22.12
N ILE A 268 3.06 -8.35 -21.24
CA ILE A 268 3.65 -7.07 -21.63
C ILE A 268 5.01 -6.88 -21.00
N TYR A 269 5.10 -7.05 -19.69
CA TYR A 269 6.35 -6.92 -18.97
C TYR A 269 7.26 -8.11 -19.23
N GLN A 270 8.56 -7.86 -19.16
CA GLN A 270 9.52 -8.96 -19.09
C GLN A 270 9.27 -9.75 -17.81
N ARG A 271 9.57 -11.05 -17.84
CA ARG A 271 9.41 -11.90 -16.66
C ARG A 271 10.21 -11.29 -15.49
N PRO A 272 9.55 -10.86 -14.39
CA PRO A 272 10.27 -10.32 -13.25
C PRO A 272 11.07 -11.42 -12.58
N SER A 273 12.23 -11.06 -12.03
CA SER A 273 13.02 -11.98 -11.22
C SER A 273 12.24 -12.34 -9.96
N PRO A 274 12.08 -13.62 -9.61
CA PRO A 274 11.41 -14.00 -8.38
C PRO A 274 12.23 -13.52 -7.19
N PHE A 275 11.57 -12.90 -6.22
CA PHE A 275 12.16 -12.56 -4.94
C PHE A 275 11.22 -12.98 -3.81
N GLY A 276 11.78 -13.36 -2.67
CA GLY A 276 10.99 -13.70 -1.49
C GLY A 276 10.53 -12.44 -0.76
N ALA A 277 9.31 -12.48 -0.23
CA ALA A 277 8.70 -11.37 0.48
C ALA A 277 7.72 -11.88 1.54
N GLU A 278 7.77 -11.27 2.73
CA GLU A 278 6.77 -11.50 3.77
C GLU A 278 5.57 -10.55 3.55
N GLY A 279 4.53 -11.05 2.88
CA GLY A 279 3.34 -10.26 2.58
C GLY A 279 3.59 -9.17 1.53
N PHE A 280 2.72 -8.15 1.50
CA PHE A 280 2.78 -7.04 0.53
C PHE A 280 3.24 -5.71 1.14
N GLY A 281 3.72 -5.70 2.40
CA GLY A 281 4.41 -4.57 3.02
C GLY A 281 3.55 -3.38 3.48
N ALA A 282 2.23 -3.44 3.32
CA ALA A 282 1.31 -2.36 3.72
C ALA A 282 0.19 -2.83 4.68
N GLU A 283 0.41 -3.95 5.37
CA GLU A 283 -0.60 -4.56 6.25
C GLU A 283 -0.94 -3.67 7.46
N ASP A 284 0.08 -3.06 8.06
CA ASP A 284 -0.08 -2.15 9.20
C ASP A 284 -0.87 -0.90 8.81
N ILE A 285 -0.65 -0.41 7.59
CA ILE A 285 -1.35 0.75 7.02
C ILE A 285 -2.84 0.45 6.81
N ILE A 286 -3.18 -0.71 6.25
CA ILE A 286 -4.57 -1.13 6.07
C ILE A 286 -5.26 -1.30 7.42
N THR A 287 -4.56 -1.87 8.40
CA THR A 287 -5.07 -2.02 9.76
C THR A 287 -5.37 -0.65 10.38
N LEU A 288 -4.44 0.29 10.28
CA LEU A 288 -4.60 1.68 10.72
C LEU A 288 -5.81 2.34 10.03
N LEU A 289 -5.94 2.22 8.71
CA LEU A 289 -7.08 2.74 7.96
C LEU A 289 -8.42 2.15 8.41
N SER A 290 -8.45 0.86 8.80
CA SER A 290 -9.65 0.23 9.35
C SER A 290 -10.07 0.84 10.68
N TRP A 291 -9.11 1.17 11.57
CA TRP A 291 -9.39 1.85 12.84
C TRP A 291 -9.92 3.26 12.62
N ILE A 292 -9.22 4.04 11.80
CA ILE A 292 -9.63 5.39 11.42
C ILE A 292 -11.03 5.35 10.81
N GLY A 293 -11.28 4.41 9.90
CA GLY A 293 -12.56 4.23 9.24
C GLY A 293 -13.77 4.09 10.17
N VAL A 294 -13.62 3.43 11.33
CA VAL A 294 -14.71 3.33 12.32
C VAL A 294 -15.08 4.70 12.87
N ILE A 295 -14.08 5.48 13.29
CA ILE A 295 -14.25 6.84 13.84
C ILE A 295 -14.96 7.72 12.79
N PHE A 296 -14.46 7.67 11.56
CA PHE A 296 -14.97 8.45 10.45
C PHE A 296 -16.41 8.13 10.10
N ASN A 297 -16.76 6.85 9.91
CA ASN A 297 -18.13 6.47 9.56
C ASN A 297 -19.12 6.84 10.67
N THR A 298 -18.76 6.60 11.95
CA THR A 298 -19.63 6.97 13.08
C THR A 298 -19.85 8.49 13.14
N PHE A 299 -18.80 9.28 12.91
CA PHE A 299 -18.91 10.73 12.83
C PHE A 299 -19.84 11.17 11.69
N LEU A 300 -19.63 10.63 10.48
CA LEU A 300 -20.44 10.95 9.30
C LEU A 300 -21.93 10.61 9.51
N VAL A 301 -22.23 9.47 10.13
CA VAL A 301 -23.63 9.08 10.39
C VAL A 301 -24.30 10.01 11.40
N ILE A 302 -23.59 10.44 12.45
CA ILE A 302 -24.24 11.13 13.58
C ILE A 302 -24.26 12.65 13.39
N PHE A 303 -23.16 13.24 12.94
CA PHE A 303 -23.04 14.70 12.83
C PHE A 303 -23.46 15.24 11.46
N VAL A 304 -23.41 14.40 10.43
CA VAL A 304 -23.47 14.87 9.04
C VAL A 304 -24.70 14.33 8.32
N SER A 305 -25.06 13.07 8.54
CA SER A 305 -26.27 12.49 7.97
C SER A 305 -27.52 13.26 8.42
N PRO A 306 -28.50 13.46 7.52
CA PRO A 306 -29.78 14.06 7.90
C PRO A 306 -30.56 13.22 8.92
N LEU A 307 -30.21 11.94 9.10
CA LEU A 307 -30.90 11.01 10.01
C LEU A 307 -30.92 11.50 11.47
N CYS A 308 -29.86 12.17 11.92
CA CYS A 308 -29.74 12.67 13.29
C CYS A 308 -29.82 14.20 13.37
N GLY A 309 -30.32 14.87 12.31
CA GLY A 309 -30.29 16.33 12.15
C GLY A 309 -30.89 17.10 13.33
N ASP A 310 -32.05 16.66 13.83
CA ASP A 310 -32.89 17.39 14.78
C ASP A 310 -32.42 17.30 16.25
N MET A 311 -31.34 16.57 16.51
CA MET A 311 -30.85 16.32 17.87
C MET A 311 -29.89 17.42 18.34
N SER A 312 -29.97 17.78 19.63
CA SER A 312 -29.02 18.70 20.27
C SER A 312 -27.58 18.19 20.15
N PHE A 313 -26.62 19.12 20.10
CA PHE A 313 -25.19 18.78 19.96
C PHE A 313 -24.71 17.85 21.07
N GLU A 314 -25.12 18.07 22.31
CA GLU A 314 -24.78 17.23 23.47
C GLU A 314 -25.28 15.79 23.29
N ARG A 315 -26.50 15.62 22.80
CA ARG A 315 -27.08 14.28 22.55
C ARG A 315 -26.37 13.59 21.38
N LYS A 316 -25.99 14.32 20.34
CA LYS A 316 -25.17 13.80 19.23
C LYS A 316 -23.81 13.32 19.73
N LEU A 317 -23.14 14.11 20.57
CA LEU A 317 -21.83 13.75 21.14
C LEU A 317 -21.92 12.49 22.02
N LEU A 318 -22.94 12.39 22.88
CA LEU A 318 -23.13 11.21 23.72
C LEU A 318 -23.38 9.94 22.89
N ILE A 319 -24.20 10.04 21.84
CA ILE A 319 -24.44 8.91 20.92
C ILE A 319 -23.19 8.57 20.14
N PHE A 320 -22.42 9.57 19.69
CA PHE A 320 -21.16 9.36 19.00
C PHE A 320 -20.19 8.56 19.86
N ILE A 321 -19.92 9.00 21.09
CA ILE A 321 -19.03 8.30 22.01
C ILE A 321 -19.56 6.88 22.29
N SER A 322 -20.86 6.73 22.52
CA SER A 322 -21.46 5.42 22.84
C SER A 322 -21.36 4.43 21.68
N VAL A 323 -21.72 4.86 20.47
CA VAL A 323 -21.69 4.02 19.26
C VAL A 323 -20.26 3.72 18.82
N GLU A 324 -19.38 4.72 18.86
CA GLU A 324 -17.96 4.55 18.56
C GLU A 324 -17.33 3.50 19.47
N ASN A 325 -17.47 3.65 20.79
CA ASN A 325 -16.92 2.68 21.74
C ASN A 325 -17.54 1.30 21.55
N ALA A 326 -18.86 1.20 21.30
CA ALA A 326 -19.50 -0.09 21.05
C ALA A 326 -18.93 -0.79 19.81
N ILE A 327 -18.71 -0.07 18.70
CA ILE A 327 -18.14 -0.64 17.48
C ILE A 327 -16.66 -0.99 17.67
N LEU A 328 -15.88 -0.15 18.36
CA LEU A 328 -14.48 -0.43 18.66
C LEU A 328 -14.34 -1.67 19.55
N VAL A 329 -15.17 -1.79 20.60
CA VAL A 329 -15.25 -2.99 21.44
C VAL A 329 -15.61 -4.19 20.59
N LEU A 330 -16.66 -4.12 19.76
CA LEU A 330 -17.02 -5.22 18.87
C LEU A 330 -15.87 -5.61 17.93
N LYS A 331 -15.16 -4.64 17.34
CA LYS A 331 -14.01 -4.89 16.48
C LYS A 331 -12.88 -5.59 17.24
N THR A 332 -12.51 -5.11 18.43
CA THR A 332 -11.50 -5.77 19.28
C THR A 332 -11.93 -7.17 19.70
N LEU A 333 -13.21 -7.40 20.01
CA LEU A 333 -13.75 -8.71 20.35
C LEU A 333 -13.67 -9.68 19.17
N ILE A 334 -13.98 -9.21 17.95
CA ILE A 334 -13.84 -10.01 16.74
C ILE A 334 -12.35 -10.33 16.48
N ASP A 335 -11.48 -9.33 16.58
CA ASP A 335 -10.03 -9.50 16.34
C ASP A 335 -9.38 -10.41 17.40
N THR A 336 -9.88 -10.45 18.63
CA THR A 336 -9.41 -11.36 19.69
C THR A 336 -10.02 -12.77 19.57
N ALA A 337 -11.28 -12.88 19.15
CA ALA A 337 -11.95 -14.16 18.92
C ALA A 337 -11.37 -14.90 17.70
N ILE A 338 -11.12 -14.18 16.62
CA ILE A 338 -10.46 -14.68 15.41
C ILE A 338 -8.96 -14.53 15.61
N GLY A 339 -8.36 -15.44 16.38
CA GLY A 339 -6.92 -15.41 16.67
C GLY A 339 -6.03 -15.23 15.41
N PRO A 340 -4.81 -14.70 15.56
CA PRO A 340 -3.99 -14.18 14.45
C PRO A 340 -3.47 -15.23 13.46
N SER A 341 -3.53 -16.52 13.84
CA SER A 341 -3.07 -17.65 13.05
C SER A 341 -4.17 -18.69 12.92
N SER A 342 -4.37 -19.20 11.70
CA SER A 342 -5.27 -20.32 11.46
C SER A 342 -4.85 -21.56 12.25
N THR A 343 -5.81 -22.43 12.60
CA THR A 343 -5.53 -23.71 13.26
C THR A 343 -4.57 -24.59 12.45
N ALA A 344 -4.69 -24.57 11.12
CA ALA A 344 -3.77 -25.24 10.21
C ALA A 344 -2.34 -24.71 10.34
N GLN A 345 -2.17 -23.39 10.41
CA GLN A 345 -0.86 -22.77 10.60
C GLN A 345 -0.24 -23.18 11.94
N ARG A 346 -1.01 -23.10 13.03
CA ARG A 346 -0.53 -23.49 14.36
C ARG A 346 -0.06 -24.95 14.39
N ARG A 347 -0.81 -25.87 13.78
CA ARG A 347 -0.43 -27.29 13.69
C ARG A 347 0.88 -27.48 12.92
N ILE A 348 1.09 -26.73 11.83
CA ILE A 348 2.34 -26.79 11.06
C ILE A 348 3.51 -26.28 11.92
N GLU A 349 3.36 -25.12 12.57
CA GLU A 349 4.40 -24.53 13.42
C GLU A 349 4.71 -25.43 14.63
N GLU A 350 3.70 -25.99 15.29
CA GLU A 350 3.86 -26.93 16.41
C GLU A 350 4.55 -28.23 15.96
N HIS A 351 4.23 -28.75 14.77
CA HIS A 351 4.90 -29.91 14.22
C HIS A 351 6.37 -29.61 13.87
N GLN A 352 6.63 -28.48 13.20
CA GLN A 352 7.98 -28.02 12.86
C GLN A 352 8.82 -27.81 14.13
N ALA A 353 8.27 -27.19 15.17
CA ALA A 353 8.95 -26.98 16.45
C ALA A 353 9.36 -28.29 17.14
N LYS A 354 8.60 -29.39 16.94
CA LYS A 354 8.94 -30.72 17.47
C LYS A 354 9.94 -31.48 16.62
N VAL A 355 9.90 -31.29 15.30
CA VAL A 355 10.69 -32.07 14.33
C VAL A 355 12.07 -31.44 14.08
N ILE A 356 12.15 -30.11 13.95
CA ILE A 356 13.41 -29.40 13.65
C ILE A 356 14.52 -29.75 14.64
N PRO A 357 14.32 -29.72 15.98
CA PRO A 357 15.38 -30.07 16.92
C PRO A 357 15.87 -31.51 16.79
N LYS A 358 14.97 -32.45 16.44
CA LYS A 358 15.33 -33.86 16.25
C LYS A 358 16.21 -34.05 15.02
N ILE A 359 15.85 -33.40 13.92
CA ILE A 359 16.66 -33.42 12.67
C ILE A 359 18.03 -32.79 12.93
N LEU A 360 18.07 -31.65 13.62
CA LEU A 360 19.33 -30.95 13.94
C LEU A 360 20.23 -31.77 14.89
N GLN A 361 19.66 -32.50 15.85
CA GLN A 361 20.41 -33.42 16.71
C GLN A 361 20.96 -34.62 15.94
N GLU A 362 20.17 -35.18 15.02
CA GLU A 362 20.58 -36.28 14.15
C GLU A 362 21.73 -35.85 13.21
N HIS A 363 21.69 -34.63 12.69
CA HIS A 363 22.73 -34.08 11.81
C HIS A 363 23.95 -33.48 12.52
N ASN A 364 23.96 -33.45 13.85
CA ASN A 364 25.10 -32.91 14.61
C ASN A 364 26.34 -33.81 14.36
N PRO A 365 27.50 -33.30 13.89
CA PRO A 365 28.66 -34.13 13.53
C PRO A 365 29.22 -34.98 14.66
N THR A 366 28.98 -34.59 15.92
CA THR A 366 29.27 -35.42 17.10
C THR A 366 28.41 -36.69 17.15
N SER A 367 27.13 -36.64 16.72
CA SER A 367 26.26 -37.82 16.64
C SER A 367 26.74 -38.80 15.57
N TRP A 368 27.19 -38.33 14.40
CA TRP A 368 27.76 -39.17 13.34
C TRP A 368 29.05 -39.85 13.78
N SER A 369 29.90 -39.17 14.55
CA SER A 369 31.12 -39.78 15.12
C SER A 369 30.80 -40.87 16.16
N VAL A 370 29.72 -40.70 16.93
CA VAL A 370 29.25 -41.67 17.93
C VAL A 370 28.51 -42.84 17.28
N LEU A 371 27.69 -42.60 16.24
CA LEU A 371 27.03 -43.62 15.43
C LEU A 371 28.03 -44.41 14.60
N ALA A 372 29.06 -43.76 14.03
CA ALA A 372 30.18 -44.43 13.36
C ALA A 372 31.00 -45.30 14.33
N LYS A 373 31.24 -44.82 15.57
CA LYS A 373 31.85 -45.62 16.65
C LYS A 373 30.96 -46.79 17.11
N ARG A 374 29.63 -46.60 17.14
CA ARG A 374 28.67 -47.66 17.51
C ARG A 374 28.57 -48.71 16.40
N ALA A 375 28.55 -48.27 15.14
CA ALA A 375 28.53 -49.14 13.97
C ALA A 375 29.85 -49.92 13.79
N SER A 376 31.00 -49.33 14.16
CA SER A 376 32.27 -50.06 14.18
C SER A 376 32.43 -51.01 15.37
N SER A 377 31.66 -50.82 16.45
CA SER A 377 31.62 -51.74 17.61
C SER A 377 30.65 -52.92 17.45
N LEU A 378 29.73 -52.86 16.49
CA LEU A 378 28.84 -53.97 16.13
C LEU A 378 29.57 -54.90 15.16
N ALA A 379 30.31 -55.87 15.73
CA ALA A 379 30.93 -56.94 14.96
C ALA A 379 29.85 -57.81 14.30
N LEU A 380 29.83 -57.83 12.97
CA LEU A 380 29.12 -58.87 12.23
C LEU A 380 29.82 -60.22 12.47
N PRO A 381 29.08 -61.35 12.49
CA PRO A 381 29.60 -62.67 12.88
C PRO A 381 30.79 -63.19 12.07
N ASN A 382 31.11 -62.56 10.93
CA ASN A 382 32.17 -62.98 10.01
C ASN A 382 33.44 -62.12 10.07
N GLY A 383 33.67 -61.34 11.13
CA GLY A 383 34.99 -60.76 11.42
C GLY A 383 35.51 -59.71 10.42
N ARG A 384 34.66 -59.19 9.52
CA ARG A 384 35.02 -58.06 8.64
C ARG A 384 34.36 -56.76 9.12
N SER A 385 35.15 -55.70 9.19
CA SER A 385 34.66 -54.36 9.56
C SER A 385 33.95 -53.71 8.37
N ILE A 386 32.83 -53.02 8.61
CA ILE A 386 32.07 -52.25 7.61
C ILE A 386 32.93 -51.15 6.95
N GLY A 387 34.04 -50.76 7.58
CA GLY A 387 35.00 -49.79 7.04
C GLY A 387 35.71 -50.23 5.76
N GLU A 388 35.70 -51.53 5.42
CA GLU A 388 36.27 -52.03 4.17
C GLU A 388 35.29 -51.96 2.98
N MET A 389 33.97 -51.91 3.22
CA MET A 389 32.98 -51.76 2.14
C MET A 389 32.84 -50.32 1.64
N LEU A 390 33.09 -49.33 2.51
CA LEU A 390 32.88 -47.91 2.21
C LEU A 390 34.07 -47.23 1.49
N ARG A 391 35.13 -47.96 1.12
CA ARG A 391 36.23 -47.44 0.26
C ARG A 391 36.07 -47.77 -1.22
N CYS A 392 35.01 -48.48 -1.61
CA CYS A 392 34.69 -48.78 -2.99
C CYS A 392 33.30 -48.25 -3.35
N THR A 393 33.14 -46.93 -3.31
CA THR A 393 32.17 -46.10 -4.05
C THR A 393 32.62 -44.66 -3.91
#